data_AF-A0A6P7G1Q3-F1
#
_entry.id   AF-A0A6P7G1Q3-F1
#
_cell.length_a   1.000
_cell.length_b   1.000
_cell.length_c   1.000
_cell.angle_alpha   90.00
_cell.angle_beta   90.00
_cell.angle_gamma   90.00
#
_symmetry.space_group_name_H-M   'P 1'
#
loop_
_entity.id
_entity.type
_entity.pdbx_description
1 polymer ?
#
loop_
_entity_poly.entity_id
_entity_poly.type
_entity_poly.pdbx_seq_one_letter_code
_entity_poly.pdbx_strand_id
1 'polypeptide(L)'
;MFSQPNALRKKEHLGRKKKEYGGVHPITYFPCLERQQFKSYVSKAKEVLGTKTQRREETWFDEECKQAIQERNKAHKNYILRRTRERKTEFENKRRRADKLCRQKKRKYENQRIPNIEREFKENKTRNAYQFIKHLRQGYKPKTSLCKNKKGEIISDMDEIKVTWMTYFKEVLNKGAQSPLQQQRQQQARQEVQQQELGEDGEEN
;
A
#
# COMPACT_ATOMS: atom_id res chain seq x y z
N MET A 1 -13.65 50.16 1.00
CA MET A 1 -13.90 48.71 1.14
C MET A 1 -12.83 47.97 0.36
N PHE A 2 -12.20 47.01 1.00
CA PHE A 2 -10.85 46.53 0.71
C PHE A 2 -10.64 45.97 -0.70
N SER A 3 -9.77 46.66 -1.43
CA SER A 3 -9.11 46.20 -2.65
C SER A 3 -8.15 45.06 -2.29
N GLN A 4 -8.37 43.86 -2.83
CA GLN A 4 -7.40 42.77 -2.72
C GLN A 4 -6.39 42.87 -3.88
N PRO A 5 -5.08 42.92 -3.60
CA PRO A 5 -4.08 43.01 -4.65
C PRO A 5 -3.92 41.69 -5.40
N ASN A 6 -3.81 41.85 -6.72
CA ASN A 6 -3.55 40.83 -7.72
C ASN A 6 -2.14 40.24 -7.50
N ALA A 7 -2.04 39.11 -6.80
CA ALA A 7 -0.77 38.40 -6.63
C ALA A 7 -0.44 37.61 -7.90
N LEU A 8 0.23 38.27 -8.84
CA LEU A 8 0.97 37.63 -9.93
C LEU A 8 2.00 36.68 -9.31
N ARG A 9 1.66 35.39 -9.23
CA ARG A 9 2.60 34.33 -8.85
C ARG A 9 3.63 34.18 -9.96
N LYS A 10 4.75 34.92 -9.83
CA LYS A 10 5.96 34.74 -10.63
C LYS A 10 6.28 33.23 -10.67
N LYS A 11 6.22 32.62 -11.85
CA LYS A 11 6.79 31.30 -12.07
C LYS A 11 8.29 31.50 -12.13
N GLU A 12 8.94 31.45 -10.98
CA GLU A 12 10.37 31.20 -10.93
C GLU A 12 10.58 29.82 -11.55
N HIS A 13 11.23 29.80 -12.71
CA HIS A 13 11.79 28.59 -13.28
C HIS A 13 12.94 28.14 -12.37
N LEU A 14 12.59 27.44 -11.29
CA LEU A 14 13.55 26.61 -10.58
C LEU A 14 13.93 25.47 -11.53
N GLY A 15 14.99 25.71 -12.31
CA GLY A 15 15.71 24.67 -13.03
C GLY A 15 15.92 23.50 -12.09
N ARG A 16 15.55 22.31 -12.54
CA ARG A 16 15.87 21.05 -11.89
C ARG A 16 17.40 20.96 -11.83
N LYS A 17 18.01 21.46 -10.76
CA LYS A 17 19.38 21.12 -10.40
C LYS A 17 19.38 19.61 -10.22
N LYS A 18 20.03 18.89 -11.12
CA LYS A 18 20.41 17.49 -10.89
C LYS A 18 21.22 17.51 -9.60
N LYS A 19 20.64 17.04 -8.50
CA LYS A 19 21.42 16.70 -7.32
C LYS A 19 22.24 15.50 -7.74
N GLU A 20 23.54 15.70 -7.93
CA GLU A 20 24.51 14.62 -7.96
C GLU A 20 24.40 13.92 -6.61
N TYR A 21 23.82 12.73 -6.62
CA TYR A 21 23.88 11.85 -5.48
C TYR A 21 25.32 11.36 -5.38
N GLY A 22 26.11 12.00 -4.52
CA GLY A 22 27.35 11.43 -4.03
C GLY A 22 27.03 10.07 -3.40
N GLY A 23 27.61 9.01 -3.98
CA GLY A 23 27.88 7.72 -3.36
C GLY A 23 26.80 7.15 -2.44
N VAL A 24 25.56 7.00 -2.90
CA VAL A 24 24.63 6.08 -2.23
C VAL A 24 25.01 4.69 -2.69
N HIS A 25 25.61 3.91 -1.78
CA HIS A 25 25.93 2.50 -2.00
C HIS A 25 24.76 1.83 -2.72
N PRO A 26 25.02 1.05 -3.78
CA PRO A 26 23.95 0.31 -4.43
C PRO A 26 23.32 -0.54 -3.34
N ILE A 27 22.02 -0.32 -3.10
CA ILE A 27 21.20 -1.33 -2.46
C ILE A 27 21.25 -2.49 -3.45
N THR A 28 22.28 -3.31 -3.34
CA THR A 28 22.41 -4.55 -4.07
C THR A 28 21.20 -5.33 -3.62
N TYR A 29 20.23 -5.36 -4.52
CA TYR A 29 19.09 -6.25 -4.46
C TYR A 29 19.67 -7.66 -4.41
N PHE A 30 19.94 -8.14 -3.20
CA PHE A 30 20.30 -9.52 -2.96
C PHE A 30 19.12 -10.35 -3.48
N PRO A 31 19.32 -11.21 -4.50
CA PRO A 31 18.30 -12.17 -4.90
C PRO A 31 18.19 -13.16 -3.75
N CYS A 32 17.34 -12.86 -2.77
CA CYS A 32 17.12 -13.75 -1.64
C CYS A 32 16.53 -15.06 -2.18
N LEU A 33 17.21 -16.18 -1.93
CA LEU A 33 16.75 -17.55 -2.22
C LEU A 33 15.30 -17.77 -1.75
N GLU A 34 14.86 -17.10 -0.68
CA GLU A 34 13.49 -17.19 -0.18
C GLU A 34 12.45 -16.66 -1.17
N ARG A 35 12.77 -15.67 -2.01
CA ARG A 35 11.82 -15.16 -3.02
C ARG A 35 11.64 -16.15 -4.17
N GLN A 36 12.69 -16.91 -4.48
CA GLN A 36 12.63 -17.99 -5.47
C GLN A 36 11.87 -19.20 -4.91
N GLN A 37 12.13 -19.57 -3.66
CA GLN A 37 11.38 -20.62 -2.97
C GLN A 37 9.90 -20.25 -2.82
N PHE A 38 9.57 -19.02 -2.43
CA PHE A 38 8.18 -18.58 -2.35
C PHE A 38 7.45 -18.69 -3.70
N LYS A 39 8.13 -18.33 -4.80
CA LYS A 39 7.58 -18.49 -6.15
C LYS A 39 7.37 -19.97 -6.51
N SER A 40 8.30 -20.86 -6.16
CA SER A 40 8.14 -22.30 -6.41
C SER A 40 7.00 -22.89 -5.60
N TYR A 41 6.84 -22.51 -4.32
CA TYR A 41 5.70 -22.92 -3.50
C TYR A 41 4.37 -22.44 -4.04
N VAL A 42 4.28 -21.16 -4.46
CA VAL A 42 3.06 -20.62 -5.08
C VAL A 42 2.73 -21.33 -6.39
N SER A 43 3.73 -21.66 -7.21
CA SER A 43 3.54 -22.40 -8.46
C SER A 43 3.04 -23.83 -8.20
N LYS A 44 3.65 -24.54 -7.25
CA LYS A 44 3.25 -25.91 -6.90
C LYS A 44 1.86 -25.95 -6.27
N ALA A 45 1.54 -25.00 -5.39
CA ALA A 45 0.21 -24.87 -4.82
C ALA A 45 -0.84 -24.60 -5.91
N LYS A 46 -0.50 -23.83 -6.94
CA LYS A 46 -1.39 -23.58 -8.08
C LYS A 46 -1.62 -24.81 -8.95
N GLU A 47 -0.63 -25.69 -9.13
CA GLU A 47 -0.79 -26.98 -9.82
C GLU A 47 -1.69 -27.93 -9.03
N VAL A 48 -1.46 -28.05 -7.72
CA VAL A 48 -2.15 -29.03 -6.88
C VAL A 48 -3.56 -28.59 -6.50
N LEU A 49 -3.73 -27.32 -6.11
CA LEU A 49 -5.00 -26.78 -5.61
C LEU A 49 -5.80 -26.03 -6.70
N GLY A 50 -5.19 -25.70 -7.83
CA GLY A 50 -5.80 -24.88 -8.88
C GLY A 50 -5.91 -23.39 -8.50
N THR A 51 -6.47 -22.59 -9.41
CA THR A 51 -6.86 -21.20 -9.10
C THR A 51 -8.37 -21.08 -9.02
N LYS A 52 -8.87 -20.59 -7.87
CA LYS A 52 -10.23 -20.09 -7.79
C LYS A 52 -10.30 -18.73 -8.46
N THR A 53 -10.94 -18.66 -9.62
CA THR A 53 -11.32 -17.37 -10.19
C THR A 53 -12.29 -16.70 -9.22
N GLN A 54 -11.88 -15.56 -8.69
CA GLN A 54 -12.78 -14.75 -7.90
C GLN A 54 -13.92 -14.34 -8.85
N ARG A 55 -15.15 -14.75 -8.53
CA ARG A 55 -16.32 -14.23 -9.26
C ARG A 55 -16.26 -12.72 -9.13
N ARG A 56 -16.07 -12.04 -10.26
CA ARG A 56 -16.26 -10.60 -10.30
C ARG A 56 -17.74 -10.39 -10.06
N GLU A 57 -18.07 -9.74 -8.96
CA GLU A 57 -19.41 -9.25 -8.77
C GLU A 57 -19.74 -8.32 -9.93
N GLU A 58 -20.94 -8.45 -10.49
CA GLU A 58 -21.45 -7.48 -11.43
C GLU A 58 -21.56 -6.12 -10.72
N THR A 59 -20.64 -5.24 -11.04
CA THR A 59 -20.61 -3.88 -10.54
C THR A 59 -21.48 -2.99 -11.41
N TRP A 60 -22.12 -1.97 -10.85
CA TRP A 60 -22.86 -0.94 -11.59
C TRP A 60 -22.04 -0.17 -12.65
N PHE A 61 -20.72 -0.31 -12.61
CA PHE A 61 -19.77 0.42 -13.43
C PHE A 61 -19.44 -0.33 -14.73
N ASP A 62 -20.27 -0.08 -15.74
CA ASP A 62 -20.18 -0.74 -17.05
C ASP A 62 -19.13 -0.10 -17.98
N GLU A 63 -18.87 -0.76 -19.12
CA GLU A 63 -18.00 -0.23 -20.18
C GLU A 63 -18.45 1.15 -20.69
N GLU A 64 -19.77 1.40 -20.74
CA GLU A 64 -20.31 2.70 -21.12
C GLU A 64 -19.86 3.81 -20.15
N CYS A 65 -19.81 3.53 -18.85
CA CYS A 65 -19.30 4.48 -17.86
C CYS A 65 -17.80 4.72 -18.04
N LYS A 66 -17.03 3.68 -18.37
CA LYS A 66 -15.60 3.80 -18.69
C LYS A 66 -15.37 4.69 -19.90
N GLN A 67 -16.10 4.46 -20.98
CA GLN A 67 -16.00 5.25 -22.21
C GLN A 67 -16.34 6.72 -21.96
N ALA A 68 -17.45 7.00 -21.29
CA ALA A 68 -17.84 8.38 -20.96
C ALA A 68 -16.79 9.11 -20.11
N ILE A 69 -16.17 8.40 -19.16
CA ILE A 69 -15.07 8.96 -18.34
C ILE A 69 -13.80 9.19 -19.18
N GLN A 70 -13.47 8.26 -20.09
CA GLN A 70 -12.33 8.41 -20.99
C GLN A 70 -12.51 9.62 -21.91
N GLU A 71 -13.69 9.81 -22.50
CA GLU A 71 -14.02 10.97 -23.33
C GLU A 71 -13.92 12.28 -22.54
N ARG A 72 -14.47 12.32 -21.32
CA ARG A 72 -14.32 13.46 -20.41
C ARG A 72 -12.86 13.76 -20.14
N ASN A 73 -12.06 12.74 -19.85
CA ASN A 73 -10.63 12.90 -19.57
C ASN A 73 -9.86 13.40 -20.81
N LYS A 74 -10.20 12.93 -22.01
CA LYS A 74 -9.64 13.41 -23.29
C LYS A 74 -9.97 14.88 -23.51
N ALA A 75 -11.23 15.27 -23.32
CA ALA A 75 -11.65 16.67 -23.43
C ALA A 75 -10.98 17.56 -22.37
N HIS A 76 -10.81 17.06 -21.15
CA HIS A 76 -10.09 17.78 -20.10
C HIS A 76 -8.62 18.00 -20.49
N LYS A 77 -7.93 16.98 -21.01
CA LYS A 77 -6.55 17.12 -21.52
C LYS A 77 -6.46 18.18 -22.62
N ASN A 78 -7.41 18.17 -23.57
CA ASN A 78 -7.46 19.15 -24.66
C ASN A 78 -7.68 20.57 -24.13
N TYR A 79 -8.59 20.76 -23.16
CA TYR A 79 -8.83 22.05 -22.51
C TYR A 79 -7.62 22.55 -21.72
N ILE A 80 -6.92 21.67 -20.99
CA ILE A 80 -5.71 22.03 -20.25
C ILE A 80 -4.57 22.42 -21.19
N LEU A 81 -4.42 21.71 -22.32
CA LEU A 81 -3.41 22.04 -23.34
C LEU A 81 -3.64 23.42 -23.95
N ARG A 82 -4.88 23.71 -24.37
CA ARG A 82 -5.25 25.02 -24.93
C ARG A 82 -6.62 25.45 -24.42
N ARG A 83 -6.64 26.49 -23.59
CA ARG A 83 -7.88 27.01 -22.99
C ARG A 83 -8.64 27.90 -23.95
N THR A 84 -9.49 27.30 -24.79
CA THR A 84 -10.47 28.02 -25.62
C THR A 84 -11.89 27.85 -25.08
N ARG A 85 -12.79 28.78 -25.42
CA ARG A 85 -14.21 28.73 -25.02
C ARG A 85 -14.88 27.43 -25.49
N GLU A 86 -14.64 27.05 -26.74
CA GLU A 86 -15.17 25.80 -27.32
C GLU A 86 -14.73 24.55 -26.55
N ARG A 87 -13.43 24.40 -26.29
CA ARG A 87 -12.89 23.25 -25.53
C ARG A 87 -13.39 23.22 -24.09
N LYS A 88 -13.59 24.39 -23.48
CA LYS A 88 -14.21 24.49 -22.15
C LYS A 88 -15.65 23.96 -22.19
N THR A 89 -16.46 24.42 -23.16
CA THR A 89 -17.84 23.96 -23.34
C THR A 89 -17.90 22.47 -23.63
N GLU A 90 -17.03 21.95 -24.50
CA GLU A 90 -16.92 20.52 -24.81
C GLU A 90 -16.62 19.69 -23.55
N PHE A 91 -15.62 20.11 -22.76
CA PHE A 91 -15.27 19.46 -21.50
C PHE A 91 -16.43 19.49 -20.49
N GLU A 92 -17.10 20.62 -20.31
CA GLU A 92 -18.24 20.75 -19.40
C GLU A 92 -19.41 19.86 -19.82
N ASN A 93 -19.72 19.80 -21.12
CA ASN A 93 -20.77 18.94 -21.65
C ASN A 93 -20.45 17.46 -21.42
N LYS A 94 -19.20 17.04 -21.73
CA LYS A 94 -18.74 15.66 -21.49
C LYS A 94 -18.71 15.31 -20.01
N ARG A 95 -18.30 16.24 -19.15
CA ARG A 95 -18.35 16.08 -17.69
C ARG A 95 -19.78 15.90 -17.20
N ARG A 96 -20.72 16.76 -17.60
CA ARG A 96 -22.14 16.65 -17.24
C ARG A 96 -22.74 15.32 -17.71
N ARG A 97 -22.44 14.90 -18.94
CA ARG A 97 -22.90 13.61 -19.49
C ARG A 97 -22.35 12.43 -18.68
N ALA A 98 -21.04 12.38 -18.46
CA ALA A 98 -20.40 11.29 -17.71
C ALA A 98 -20.90 11.20 -16.26
N ASP A 99 -21.00 12.34 -15.58
CA ASP A 99 -21.49 12.39 -14.20
C ASP A 99 -22.97 11.97 -14.12
N LYS A 100 -23.81 12.42 -15.05
CA LYS A 100 -25.22 12.01 -15.14
C LYS A 100 -25.35 10.51 -15.36
N LEU A 101 -24.63 9.96 -16.34
CA LEU A 101 -24.65 8.53 -16.67
C LEU A 101 -24.24 7.68 -15.46
N CYS A 102 -23.09 7.99 -14.85
CA CYS A 102 -22.59 7.24 -13.71
C CYS A 102 -23.56 7.29 -12.53
N ARG A 103 -24.12 8.48 -12.22
CA ARG A 103 -25.11 8.64 -11.15
C ARG A 103 -26.41 7.88 -11.43
N GLN A 104 -26.84 7.80 -12.69
CA GLN A 104 -28.04 7.06 -13.08
C GLN A 104 -27.82 5.55 -12.96
N LYS A 105 -26.70 5.02 -13.50
CA LYS A 105 -26.38 3.59 -13.42
C LYS A 105 -26.19 3.12 -11.98
N LYS A 106 -25.46 3.90 -11.18
CA LYS A 106 -25.28 3.62 -9.75
C LYS A 106 -26.62 3.53 -9.02
N ARG A 107 -27.50 4.52 -9.19
CA ARG A 107 -28.84 4.53 -8.58
C ARG A 107 -29.70 3.36 -9.04
N LYS A 108 -29.66 3.02 -10.34
CA LYS A 108 -30.39 1.87 -10.88
C LYS A 108 -29.94 0.57 -10.23
N TYR A 109 -28.63 0.37 -10.10
CA TYR A 109 -28.07 -0.80 -9.44
C TYR A 109 -28.43 -0.88 -7.96
N GLU A 110 -28.29 0.21 -7.22
CA GLU A 110 -28.66 0.27 -5.79
C GLU A 110 -30.15 -0.06 -5.60
N ASN A 111 -31.03 0.53 -6.41
CA ASN A 111 -32.47 0.24 -6.37
C ASN A 111 -32.79 -1.23 -6.71
N GLN A 112 -32.06 -1.83 -7.65
CA GLN A 112 -32.22 -3.24 -7.99
C GLN A 112 -31.66 -4.20 -6.93
N ARG A 113 -30.67 -3.76 -6.14
CA ARG A 113 -30.10 -4.59 -5.07
C ARG A 113 -31.02 -4.71 -3.86
N ILE A 114 -31.86 -3.70 -3.57
CA ILE A 114 -32.82 -3.74 -2.46
C ILE A 114 -33.73 -4.99 -2.50
N PRO A 115 -34.49 -5.28 -3.57
CA PRO A 115 -35.32 -6.50 -3.62
C PRO A 115 -34.48 -7.79 -3.64
N ASN A 116 -33.23 -7.74 -4.11
CA ASN A 116 -32.34 -8.90 -4.04
C ASN A 116 -31.97 -9.23 -2.59
N ILE A 117 -31.75 -8.22 -1.75
CA ILE A 117 -31.50 -8.40 -0.31
C ILE A 117 -32.73 -9.02 0.38
N GLU A 118 -33.93 -8.52 0.08
CA GLU A 118 -35.18 -9.07 0.62
C GLU A 118 -35.35 -10.55 0.27
N ARG A 119 -35.04 -10.92 -0.99
CA ARG A 119 -35.04 -12.31 -1.43
C ARG A 119 -33.94 -13.14 -0.77
N GLU A 120 -32.73 -12.59 -0.62
CA GLU A 120 -31.63 -13.27 0.09
C GLU A 120 -32.01 -13.57 1.56
N PHE A 121 -32.77 -12.70 2.22
CA PHE A 121 -33.33 -12.98 3.54
C PHE A 121 -34.36 -14.12 3.51
N LYS A 122 -35.29 -14.12 2.54
CA LYS A 122 -36.28 -15.19 2.37
C LYS A 122 -35.65 -16.55 2.06
N GLU A 123 -34.56 -16.57 1.29
CA GLU A 123 -33.82 -17.78 0.92
C GLU A 123 -32.81 -18.25 1.98
N ASN A 124 -32.82 -17.67 3.19
CA ASN A 124 -31.87 -17.95 4.28
C ASN A 124 -30.39 -17.67 3.91
N LYS A 125 -30.11 -16.88 2.88
CA LYS A 125 -28.75 -16.43 2.47
C LYS A 125 -28.34 -15.16 3.23
N THR A 126 -28.56 -15.15 4.54
CA THR A 126 -28.41 -13.96 5.41
C THR A 126 -27.02 -13.35 5.36
N ARG A 127 -25.97 -14.16 5.20
CA ARG A 127 -24.58 -13.69 5.09
C ARG A 127 -24.37 -12.69 3.95
N ASN A 128 -24.96 -12.95 2.78
CA ASN A 128 -24.81 -12.09 1.59
C ASN A 128 -25.52 -10.75 1.80
N ALA A 129 -26.73 -10.81 2.36
CA ALA A 129 -27.52 -9.64 2.72
C ALA A 129 -26.77 -8.73 3.71
N TYR A 130 -26.26 -9.31 4.81
CA TYR A 130 -25.50 -8.55 5.80
C TYR A 130 -24.16 -8.02 5.27
N GLN A 131 -23.48 -8.74 4.37
CA GLN A 131 -22.28 -8.22 3.70
C GLN A 131 -22.61 -6.97 2.88
N PHE A 132 -23.69 -7.00 2.09
CA PHE A 132 -24.09 -5.83 1.31
C PHE A 132 -24.51 -4.65 2.19
N ILE A 133 -25.32 -4.89 3.24
CA ILE A 133 -25.72 -3.85 4.20
C ILE A 133 -24.49 -3.24 4.88
N LYS A 134 -23.52 -4.08 5.26
CA LYS A 134 -22.24 -3.62 5.80
C LYS A 134 -21.54 -2.71 4.80
N HIS A 135 -21.43 -3.11 3.53
CA HIS A 135 -20.82 -2.28 2.48
C HIS A 135 -21.53 -0.93 2.31
N LEU A 136 -22.87 -0.90 2.34
CA LEU A 136 -23.66 0.32 2.25
C LEU A 136 -23.39 1.26 3.44
N ARG A 137 -23.32 0.72 4.66
CA ARG A 137 -23.05 1.49 5.88
C ARG A 137 -21.60 1.94 6.01
N GLN A 138 -20.65 1.19 5.43
CA GLN A 138 -19.22 1.33 5.75
C GLN A 138 -18.59 2.66 5.27
N GLY A 139 -19.29 3.45 4.46
CA GLY A 139 -18.83 4.77 4.03
C GLY A 139 -17.46 4.75 3.34
N TYR A 140 -16.90 5.93 3.08
CA TYR A 140 -15.52 6.02 2.60
C TYR A 140 -14.57 5.95 3.79
N LYS A 141 -13.73 4.92 3.82
CA LYS A 141 -12.60 4.82 4.77
C LYS A 141 -11.30 5.03 3.99
N PRO A 142 -10.57 6.14 4.22
CA PRO A 142 -9.29 6.33 3.58
C PRO A 142 -8.33 5.22 4.02
N LYS A 143 -7.58 4.65 3.07
CA LYS A 143 -6.47 3.77 3.41
C LYS A 143 -5.31 4.66 3.89
N THR A 144 -5.19 4.83 5.20
CA THR A 144 -4.09 5.60 5.79
C THR A 144 -2.96 4.67 6.19
N SER A 145 -1.81 4.82 5.52
CA SER A 145 -0.53 4.24 5.96
C SER A 145 0.15 5.23 6.91
N LEU A 146 -0.30 5.25 8.16
CA LEU A 146 0.29 6.05 9.22
C LEU A 146 0.85 5.10 10.26
N CYS A 147 2.12 5.29 10.66
CA CYS A 147 2.76 4.50 11.69
C CYS A 147 3.40 5.41 12.72
N LYS A 148 3.40 5.02 14.00
CA LYS A 148 4.14 5.74 15.03
C LYS A 148 5.55 5.19 15.13
N ASN A 149 6.54 6.06 15.12
CA ASN A 149 7.92 5.68 15.41
C ASN A 149 8.11 5.47 16.93
N LYS A 150 9.27 4.92 17.32
CA LYS A 150 9.69 4.76 18.71
C LYS A 150 9.75 6.10 19.48
N LYS A 151 10.01 7.19 18.77
CA LYS A 151 9.99 8.56 19.31
C LYS A 151 8.58 9.13 19.50
N GLY A 152 7.53 8.38 19.15
CA GLY A 152 6.13 8.82 19.23
C GLY A 152 5.64 9.65 18.03
N GLU A 153 6.50 9.94 17.07
CA GLU A 153 6.19 10.73 15.86
C GLU A 153 5.37 9.92 14.85
N ILE A 154 4.44 10.57 14.15
CA ILE A 154 3.59 9.93 13.12
C ILE A 154 4.29 10.01 11.75
N ILE A 155 4.68 8.86 11.23
CA ILE A 155 5.29 8.67 9.92
C ILE A 155 4.20 8.36 8.89
N SER A 156 4.24 9.06 7.74
CA SER A 156 3.38 8.81 6.58
C SER A 156 4.11 8.17 5.39
N ASP A 157 5.45 8.28 5.34
CA ASP A 157 6.25 7.72 4.25
C ASP A 157 6.38 6.19 4.35
N MET A 158 6.17 5.51 3.22
CA MET A 158 6.13 4.05 3.18
C MET A 158 7.48 3.40 3.45
N ASP A 159 8.58 4.04 3.05
CA ASP A 159 9.91 3.47 3.26
C ASP A 159 10.35 3.63 4.72
N GLU A 160 10.07 4.77 5.33
CA GLU A 160 10.25 4.99 6.77
C GLU A 160 9.39 4.03 7.62
N ILE A 161 8.14 3.76 7.21
CA ILE A 161 7.28 2.77 7.87
C ILE A 161 7.92 1.38 7.82
N LYS A 162 8.47 0.96 6.67
CA LYS A 162 9.15 -0.34 6.56
C LYS A 162 10.37 -0.43 7.46
N VAL A 163 11.19 0.63 7.54
CA VAL A 163 12.35 0.68 8.43
C VAL A 163 11.92 0.61 9.90
N THR A 164 10.85 1.32 10.26
CA THR A 164 10.27 1.27 11.61
C THR A 164 9.84 -0.16 11.98
N TRP A 165 9.16 -0.86 11.08
CA TRP A 165 8.80 -2.27 11.29
C TRP A 165 10.03 -3.18 11.33
N MET A 166 11.01 -2.99 10.45
CA MET A 166 12.24 -3.79 10.43
C MET A 166 13.01 -3.66 11.74
N THR A 167 13.16 -2.42 12.25
CA THR A 167 13.84 -2.16 13.51
C THR A 167 13.06 -2.70 14.71
N TYR A 168 11.72 -2.59 14.70
CA TYR A 168 10.87 -3.18 15.74
C TYR A 168 11.00 -4.71 15.77
N PHE A 169 10.87 -5.39 14.63
CA PHE A 169 10.99 -6.85 14.57
C PHE A 169 12.39 -7.35 14.89
N LYS A 170 13.43 -6.64 14.45
CA LYS A 170 14.83 -6.95 14.84
C LYS A 170 14.98 -6.92 16.36
N GLU A 171 14.40 -5.94 17.04
CA GLU A 171 14.49 -5.88 18.50
C GLU A 171 13.64 -6.95 19.18
N VAL A 172 12.40 -7.16 18.73
CA VAL A 172 11.50 -8.13 19.36
C VAL A 172 12.00 -9.56 19.19
N LEU A 173 12.47 -9.93 17.99
CA LEU A 173 12.86 -11.30 17.67
C LEU A 173 14.26 -11.66 18.16
N ASN A 174 15.14 -10.67 18.38
CA ASN A 174 16.51 -10.91 18.86
C ASN A 174 16.66 -10.66 20.38
N LYS A 175 15.57 -10.46 21.13
CA LYS A 175 15.61 -10.42 22.60
C LYS A 175 16.00 -11.80 23.14
N GLY A 176 17.26 -11.95 23.54
CA GLY A 176 17.84 -13.19 24.07
C GLY A 176 18.85 -13.86 23.14
N ALA A 177 18.97 -13.41 21.89
CA ALA A 177 20.08 -13.81 21.02
C ALA A 177 21.33 -13.03 21.46
N GLN A 178 22.18 -13.66 22.28
CA GLN A 178 23.54 -13.17 22.52
C GLN A 178 24.20 -12.90 21.16
N SER A 179 24.77 -11.71 20.97
CA SER A 179 25.56 -11.42 19.76
C SER A 179 26.60 -12.54 19.57
N PRO A 180 26.88 -13.01 18.34
CA PRO A 180 27.93 -14.01 18.11
C PRO A 180 29.26 -13.64 18.78
N LEU A 181 29.56 -12.34 18.89
CA LEU A 181 30.73 -11.81 19.61
C LEU A 181 30.64 -11.99 21.14
N GLN A 182 29.45 -11.88 21.73
CA GLN A 182 29.26 -12.15 23.15
C GLN A 182 29.31 -13.65 23.47
N GLN A 183 28.79 -14.49 22.57
CA GLN A 183 28.91 -15.95 22.68
C GLN A 183 30.37 -16.39 22.57
N GLN A 184 31.14 -15.84 21.61
CA GLN A 184 32.58 -16.11 21.50
C GLN A 184 33.34 -15.67 22.74
N ARG A 185 33.07 -14.47 23.28
CA ARG A 185 33.73 -14.02 24.51
C ARG A 185 33.40 -14.89 25.73
N GLN A 186 32.16 -15.37 25.85
CA GLN A 186 31.77 -16.27 26.92
C GLN A 186 32.41 -17.67 26.76
N GLN A 187 32.59 -18.12 25.53
CA GLN A 187 33.28 -19.38 25.23
C GLN A 187 34.78 -19.27 25.54
N GLN A 188 35.43 -18.16 25.18
CA GLN A 188 36.83 -17.87 25.51
C GLN A 188 37.02 -17.78 27.03
N ALA A 189 36.18 -17.01 27.73
CA ALA A 189 36.22 -16.92 29.19
C ALA A 189 35.99 -18.28 29.88
N ARG A 190 35.12 -19.15 29.32
CA ARG A 190 34.95 -20.53 29.82
C ARG A 190 36.20 -21.38 29.61
N GLN A 191 36.86 -21.26 28.46
CA GLN A 191 38.08 -22.02 28.15
C GLN A 191 39.27 -21.57 29.01
N GLU A 192 39.37 -20.27 29.31
CA GLU A 192 40.40 -19.71 30.19
C GLU A 192 40.25 -20.21 31.64
N VAL A 193 39.02 -20.20 32.19
CA VAL A 193 38.75 -20.77 33.53
C VAL A 193 39.08 -22.26 33.57
N GLN A 194 38.75 -23.01 32.51
CA GLN A 194 39.01 -24.44 32.44
C GLN A 194 40.51 -24.79 32.29
N GLN A 195 41.33 -23.87 31.76
CA GLN A 195 42.78 -24.02 31.70
C GLN A 195 43.47 -23.66 33.02
N GLN A 196 42.91 -22.74 33.80
CA GLN A 196 43.42 -22.40 35.13
C GLN A 196 43.16 -23.54 36.15
N GLU A 197 42.02 -24.22 36.07
CA GLU A 197 41.70 -25.37 36.93
C GLU A 197 42.54 -26.63 36.64
N LEU A 198 43.25 -26.69 35.51
CA LEU A 198 44.12 -27.82 35.12
C LEU A 198 45.61 -27.57 35.38
N GLY A 199 45.97 -26.42 35.97
CA GLY A 199 47.36 -25.98 36.16
C GLY A 199 47.91 -26.11 37.58
N GLU A 200 47.12 -26.52 38.57
CA GLU A 200 47.54 -26.52 39.99
C GLU A 200 48.01 -27.89 40.54
N ASP A 201 48.05 -28.96 39.73
CA ASP A 201 48.32 -30.33 40.21
C ASP A 201 49.72 -30.90 39.84
N GLY A 202 50.78 -30.09 39.74
CA GLY A 202 52.04 -30.62 39.20
C GLY A 202 53.36 -29.92 39.53
N GLU A 203 53.68 -29.68 40.81
CA GLU A 203 55.08 -29.58 41.28
C GLU A 203 55.25 -30.27 42.66
N GLU A 204 55.37 -31.60 42.67
CA GLU A 204 56.10 -32.36 43.69
C GLU A 204 56.96 -33.42 42.98
N ASN A 205 58.20 -33.06 42.63
CA ASN A 205 59.45 -33.73 43.04
C ASN A 205 60.68 -33.02 42.48
#